data_AF-A8P2Q3-F1
#
_entry.id   AF-A8P2Q3-F1
#
_cell.length_a   1.000
_cell.length_b   1.000
_cell.length_c   1.000
_cell.angle_alpha   90.00
_cell.angle_beta   90.00
_cell.angle_gamma   90.00
#
_symmetry.space_group_name_H-M   'P 1'
#
loop_
_entity.id
_entity.type
_entity.pdbx_description
1 polymer ?
#
loop_
_entity_poly.entity_id
_entity_poly.type
_entity_poly.pdbx_seq_one_letter_code
_entity_poly.pdbx_strand_id
1 'polypeptide(L)'
;MKLTTALAIVPLAVLSLAAPLEQRALPTPVSAATARTYLSQSVLKRDGTNVVTGSNCAATSGHWVSPYDNVPTTLASDLDIDHLVPLKEAWVSGARYWTTAQRQAFANDLIRPQLVAVTDDYRCTYARAWVQVKRHYNLSVDSAEKAALTSILNGC
;
A
#
# COMPACT_ATOMS: atom_id res chain seq x y z
N MET A 1 -15.64 54.76 50.83
CA MET A 1 -16.16 53.40 50.64
C MET A 1 -17.13 53.39 49.47
N LYS A 2 -16.67 52.91 48.31
CA LYS A 2 -17.43 52.38 47.16
C LYS A 2 -16.37 51.83 46.18
N LEU A 3 -16.17 50.50 46.21
CA LEU A 3 -15.34 49.78 45.24
C LEU A 3 -16.20 49.51 44.00
N THR A 4 -15.74 49.91 42.82
CA THR A 4 -16.35 49.55 41.54
C THR A 4 -15.37 48.68 40.77
N THR A 5 -15.71 47.41 40.64
CA THR A 5 -14.95 46.37 39.95
C THR A 5 -15.03 46.56 38.44
N ALA A 6 -13.89 46.70 37.75
CA ALA A 6 -13.83 46.67 36.29
C ALA A 6 -13.69 45.23 35.81
N LEU A 7 -14.68 44.73 35.07
CA LEU A 7 -14.60 43.44 34.37
C LEU A 7 -13.67 43.61 33.15
N ALA A 8 -12.60 42.83 33.10
CA ALA A 8 -11.80 42.64 31.90
C ALA A 8 -12.51 41.64 30.97
N ILE A 9 -12.88 42.08 29.77
CA ILE A 9 -13.43 41.22 28.72
C ILE A 9 -12.25 40.49 28.05
N VAL A 10 -12.17 39.17 28.24
CA VAL A 10 -11.23 38.31 27.50
C VAL A 10 -11.84 38.04 26.11
N PRO A 11 -11.13 38.31 25.00
CA PRO A 11 -11.63 37.96 23.68
C PRO A 11 -11.63 36.44 23.51
N LEU A 12 -12.80 35.91 23.13
CA LEU A 12 -13.02 34.51 22.81
C LEU A 12 -12.11 34.12 21.64
N ALA A 13 -11.13 33.26 21.88
CA ALA A 13 -10.29 32.71 20.82
C ALA A 13 -11.18 31.91 19.85
N VAL A 14 -11.10 32.27 18.56
CA VAL A 14 -11.78 31.52 17.49
C VAL A 14 -11.11 30.15 17.41
N LEU A 15 -11.83 29.12 17.85
CA LEU A 15 -11.44 27.73 17.67
C LEU A 15 -11.44 27.44 16.16
N SER A 16 -10.26 27.37 15.56
CA SER A 16 -10.09 26.87 14.19
C SER A 16 -10.57 25.42 14.16
N LEU A 17 -11.78 25.19 13.65
CA LEU A 17 -12.15 23.87 13.17
C LEU A 17 -11.24 23.58 11.97
N ALA A 18 -10.33 22.63 12.13
CA ALA A 18 -9.62 22.04 11.00
C ALA A 18 -10.68 21.66 9.95
N ALA A 19 -10.60 22.28 8.77
CA ALA A 19 -11.44 21.89 7.66
C ALA A 19 -11.27 20.37 7.44
N PRO A 20 -12.35 19.61 7.22
CA PRO A 20 -12.21 18.22 6.83
C PRO A 20 -11.33 18.19 5.57
N LEU A 21 -10.45 17.20 5.46
CA LEU A 21 -9.77 16.92 4.19
C LEU A 21 -10.86 16.67 3.16
N GLU A 22 -11.13 17.65 2.30
CA GLU A 22 -12.07 17.48 1.19
C GLU A 22 -11.50 16.40 0.27
N GLN A 23 -11.97 15.16 0.43
CA GLN A 23 -11.60 14.06 -0.45
C GLN A 23 -12.07 14.44 -1.85
N ARG A 24 -11.14 14.86 -2.71
CA ARG A 24 -11.40 15.08 -4.13
C ARG A 24 -11.92 13.76 -4.70
N ALA A 25 -13.20 13.73 -5.09
CA ALA A 25 -13.79 12.57 -5.73
C ALA A 25 -13.02 12.26 -7.03
N LEU A 26 -12.58 11.02 -7.15
CA LEU A 26 -11.89 10.54 -8.35
C LEU A 26 -12.84 10.59 -9.56
N PRO A 27 -12.35 10.90 -10.78
CA PRO A 27 -13.18 10.91 -11.98
C PRO A 27 -13.78 9.52 -12.24
N THR A 28 -15.08 9.44 -12.50
CA THR A 28 -15.79 8.17 -12.73
C THR A 28 -15.93 7.84 -14.22
N PRO A 29 -15.57 6.63 -14.68
CA PRO A 29 -14.89 5.56 -13.94
C PRO A 29 -13.37 5.72 -13.99
N VAL A 30 -12.69 5.63 -12.83
CA VAL A 30 -11.24 5.43 -12.80
C VAL A 30 -10.92 4.08 -13.42
N SER A 31 -9.94 4.06 -14.33
CA SER A 31 -9.46 2.78 -14.85
C SER A 31 -8.88 1.94 -13.72
N ALA A 32 -8.91 0.62 -13.88
CA ALA A 32 -8.25 -0.27 -12.91
C ALA A 32 -6.76 0.04 -12.76
N ALA A 33 -6.10 0.54 -13.81
CA ALA A 33 -4.72 1.00 -13.74
C ALA A 33 -4.57 2.22 -12.83
N THR A 34 -5.44 3.22 -13.00
CA THR A 34 -5.47 4.43 -12.16
C THR A 34 -5.73 4.08 -10.70
N ALA A 35 -6.69 3.19 -10.42
CA ALA A 35 -6.97 2.73 -9.05
C ALA A 35 -5.77 2.02 -8.41
N ARG A 36 -5.07 1.16 -9.18
CA ARG A 36 -3.83 0.51 -8.73
C ARG A 36 -2.74 1.52 -8.39
N THR A 37 -2.55 2.55 -9.23
CA THR A 37 -1.60 3.62 -8.94
C THR A 37 -1.95 4.34 -7.65
N TYR A 38 -3.20 4.77 -7.45
CA TYR A 38 -3.60 5.44 -6.21
C TYR A 38 -3.39 4.57 -4.96
N LEU A 39 -3.73 3.28 -5.05
CA LEU A 39 -3.50 2.35 -3.95
C LEU A 39 -2.01 2.23 -3.64
N SER A 40 -1.18 2.07 -4.66
CA SER A 40 0.27 1.98 -4.50
C SER A 40 0.85 3.22 -3.84
N GLN A 41 0.49 4.41 -4.32
CA GLN A 41 0.98 5.66 -3.73
C GLN A 41 0.49 5.87 -2.29
N SER A 42 -0.71 5.39 -1.95
CA SER A 42 -1.22 5.43 -0.58
C SER A 42 -0.40 4.55 0.37
N VAL A 43 -0.01 3.35 -0.08
CA VAL A 43 0.85 2.44 0.70
C VAL A 43 2.25 3.01 0.85
N LEU A 44 2.85 3.53 -0.24
CA LEU A 44 4.17 4.16 -0.18
C LEU A 44 4.21 5.34 0.78
N LYS A 45 3.16 6.16 0.80
CA LYS A 45 3.05 7.29 1.75
C LYS A 45 2.89 6.82 3.20
N ARG A 46 2.18 5.72 3.43
CA ARG A 46 1.93 5.14 4.77
C ARG A 46 3.18 4.47 5.34
N ASP A 47 3.88 3.68 4.52
CA ASP A 47 4.98 2.81 4.96
C ASP A 47 6.34 3.52 4.99
N GLY A 48 6.45 4.65 4.32
CA GLY A 48 7.69 5.43 4.26
C GLY A 48 7.77 6.52 5.34
N THR A 49 9.00 6.90 5.66
CA THR A 49 9.31 8.10 6.45
C THR A 49 9.85 9.20 5.53
N ASN A 50 9.61 10.47 5.89
CA ASN A 50 10.03 11.63 5.10
C ASN A 50 9.61 11.58 3.61
N VAL A 51 8.47 10.96 3.32
CA VAL A 51 8.00 10.77 1.94
C VAL A 51 7.60 12.10 1.32
N VAL A 52 8.27 12.47 0.24
CA VAL A 52 7.94 13.61 -0.62
C VAL A 52 7.06 13.12 -1.77
N THR A 53 5.98 13.84 -2.04
CA THR A 53 5.05 13.54 -3.13
C THR A 53 5.03 14.66 -4.15
N GLY A 54 5.00 14.32 -5.43
CA GLY A 54 4.81 15.25 -6.54
C GLY A 54 3.38 15.79 -6.64
N SER A 55 3.15 16.67 -7.61
CA SER A 55 1.83 17.28 -7.88
C SER A 55 0.74 16.28 -8.24
N ASN A 56 1.11 15.09 -8.70
CA ASN A 56 0.23 13.96 -9.00
C ASN A 56 0.07 12.98 -7.82
N CYS A 57 0.51 13.36 -6.61
CA CYS A 57 0.55 12.51 -5.42
C CYS A 57 1.48 11.29 -5.52
N ALA A 58 2.30 11.18 -6.56
CA ALA A 58 3.30 10.11 -6.65
C ALA A 58 4.45 10.38 -5.67
N ALA A 59 4.85 9.38 -4.89
CA ALA A 59 6.04 9.43 -4.05
C ALA A 59 7.28 9.56 -4.96
N THR A 60 8.03 10.65 -4.78
CA THR A 60 9.25 10.92 -5.55
C THR A 60 10.52 10.58 -4.76
N SER A 61 10.44 10.61 -3.43
CA SER A 61 11.50 10.20 -2.52
C SER A 61 10.94 9.94 -1.12
N GLY A 62 11.74 9.32 -0.27
CA GLY A 62 11.42 9.00 1.12
C GLY A 62 12.45 8.03 1.67
N HIS A 63 12.14 7.39 2.78
CA HIS A 63 12.93 6.29 3.31
C HIS A 63 12.00 5.16 3.70
N TRP A 64 12.24 4.00 3.11
CA TRP A 64 11.51 2.76 3.36
C TRP A 64 12.48 1.67 3.78
N VAL A 65 11.98 0.72 4.56
CA VAL A 65 12.68 -0.52 4.89
C VAL A 65 11.71 -1.63 4.56
N SER A 66 12.08 -2.51 3.64
CA SER A 66 11.22 -3.63 3.26
C SER A 66 11.11 -4.61 4.43
N PRO A 67 9.88 -5.02 4.83
CA PRO A 67 9.68 -5.91 5.97
C PRO A 67 10.15 -7.34 5.72
N TYR A 68 10.46 -7.70 4.47
CA TYR A 68 10.78 -9.08 4.09
C TYR A 68 12.27 -9.37 4.08
N ASP A 69 13.10 -8.37 3.78
CA ASP A 69 14.56 -8.52 3.66
C ASP A 69 15.33 -7.48 4.50
N ASN A 70 14.63 -6.54 5.16
CA ASN A 70 15.21 -5.43 5.92
C ASN A 70 16.15 -4.54 5.10
N VAL A 71 16.01 -4.53 3.77
CA VAL A 71 16.83 -3.69 2.90
C VAL A 71 16.21 -2.28 2.86
N PRO A 72 16.98 -1.23 3.19
CA PRO A 72 16.51 0.14 3.08
C PRO A 72 16.61 0.65 1.64
N THR A 73 15.65 1.48 1.23
CA THR A 73 15.74 2.24 -0.03
C THR A 73 15.15 3.64 0.12
N THR A 74 15.62 4.56 -0.72
CA THR A 74 15.08 5.92 -0.83
C THR A 74 14.32 6.15 -2.14
N LEU A 75 14.30 5.15 -3.02
CA LEU A 75 13.66 5.22 -4.32
C LEU A 75 12.32 4.50 -4.26
N ALA A 76 11.24 5.24 -4.50
CA ALA A 76 9.90 4.65 -4.56
C ALA A 76 9.73 3.67 -5.74
N SER A 77 10.56 3.80 -6.78
CA SER A 77 10.60 2.89 -7.93
C SER A 77 11.11 1.49 -7.60
N ASP A 78 11.90 1.35 -6.54
CA ASP A 78 12.50 0.07 -6.12
C ASP A 78 11.55 -0.71 -5.20
N LEU A 79 10.31 -0.23 -5.04
CA LEU A 79 9.31 -0.79 -4.16
C LEU A 79 8.09 -1.27 -4.95
N ASP A 80 7.73 -2.53 -4.73
CA ASP A 80 6.44 -3.09 -5.10
C ASP A 80 5.49 -3.08 -3.91
N ILE A 81 4.18 -3.09 -4.20
CA ILE A 81 3.16 -3.28 -3.17
C ILE A 81 2.69 -4.72 -3.20
N ASP A 82 2.97 -5.44 -2.12
CA ASP A 82 2.61 -6.83 -1.97
C ASP A 82 1.34 -6.99 -1.13
N HIS A 83 0.59 -8.06 -1.44
CA HIS A 83 -0.50 -8.53 -0.60
C HIS A 83 0.02 -9.58 0.38
N LEU A 84 0.12 -9.26 1.67
CA LEU A 84 0.62 -10.20 2.68
C LEU A 84 -0.14 -11.53 2.66
N VAL A 85 -1.46 -11.47 2.54
CA VAL A 85 -2.26 -12.65 2.17
C VAL A 85 -2.58 -12.55 0.67
N PRO A 86 -1.99 -13.43 -0.18
CA PRO A 86 -2.22 -13.38 -1.61
C PRO A 86 -3.70 -13.50 -1.97
N LEU A 87 -4.17 -12.72 -2.95
CA LEU A 87 -5.58 -12.70 -3.34
C LEU A 87 -6.10 -14.09 -3.79
N LYS A 88 -5.24 -14.90 -4.44
CA LYS A 88 -5.56 -16.28 -4.82
C LYS A 88 -5.74 -17.19 -3.61
N GLU A 89 -4.88 -17.04 -2.60
CA GLU A 89 -4.97 -17.80 -1.36
C GLU A 89 -6.26 -17.45 -0.61
N ALA A 90 -6.52 -16.15 -0.42
CA ALA A 90 -7.76 -15.67 0.18
C ALA A 90 -9.01 -16.22 -0.53
N TRP A 91 -8.99 -16.27 -1.87
CA TRP A 91 -10.08 -16.83 -2.67
C TRP A 91 -10.36 -18.30 -2.34
N VAL A 92 -9.32 -19.14 -2.37
CA VAL A 92 -9.42 -20.58 -2.09
C VAL A 92 -9.84 -20.82 -0.64
N SER A 93 -9.33 -20.02 0.29
CA SER A 93 -9.58 -20.13 1.74
C SER A 93 -10.90 -19.54 2.23
N GLY A 94 -11.72 -18.96 1.35
CA GLY A 94 -13.11 -18.58 1.69
C GLY A 94 -13.63 -17.29 1.05
N ALA A 95 -12.75 -16.41 0.54
CA ALA A 95 -13.15 -15.14 -0.05
C ALA A 95 -13.95 -15.30 -1.36
N ARG A 96 -13.95 -16.51 -1.96
CA ARG A 96 -14.86 -16.87 -3.06
C ARG A 96 -16.34 -16.77 -2.69
N TYR A 97 -16.68 -16.93 -1.41
CA TYR A 97 -18.05 -16.83 -0.90
C TYR A 97 -18.41 -15.43 -0.40
N TRP A 98 -17.45 -14.50 -0.37
CA TRP A 98 -17.71 -13.13 0.04
C TRP A 98 -18.49 -12.35 -1.01
N THR A 99 -19.13 -11.27 -0.57
CA THR A 99 -19.62 -10.23 -1.47
C THR A 99 -18.45 -9.54 -2.19
N THR A 100 -18.73 -8.89 -3.32
CA THR A 100 -17.73 -8.06 -4.02
C THR A 100 -17.19 -6.95 -3.12
N ALA A 101 -18.04 -6.34 -2.30
CA ALA A 101 -17.63 -5.28 -1.37
C ALA A 101 -16.62 -5.79 -0.32
N GLN A 102 -16.83 -6.99 0.22
CA GLN A 102 -15.88 -7.61 1.15
C GLN A 102 -14.54 -7.94 0.49
N ARG A 103 -14.54 -8.50 -0.71
CA ARG A 103 -13.29 -8.75 -1.46
C ARG A 103 -12.55 -7.46 -1.78
N GLN A 104 -13.28 -6.40 -2.15
CA GLN A 104 -12.70 -5.10 -2.42
C GLN A 104 -12.11 -4.47 -1.14
N ALA A 105 -12.82 -4.56 -0.02
CA ALA A 105 -12.32 -4.09 1.26
C ALA A 105 -11.03 -4.83 1.67
N PHE A 106 -10.99 -6.15 1.49
CA PHE A 106 -9.81 -6.96 1.76
C PHE A 106 -8.63 -6.60 0.83
N ALA A 107 -8.87 -6.51 -0.48
CA ALA A 107 -7.81 -6.20 -1.45
C ALA A 107 -7.23 -4.78 -1.27
N ASN A 108 -7.98 -3.87 -0.64
CA ASN A 108 -7.62 -2.47 -0.47
C ASN A 108 -7.44 -2.08 1.02
N ASP A 109 -7.23 -3.03 1.93
CA ASP A 109 -7.08 -2.76 3.36
C ASP A 109 -5.74 -2.05 3.63
N LEU A 110 -5.82 -0.75 3.98
CA LEU A 110 -4.68 0.09 4.35
C LEU A 110 -4.46 0.19 5.87
N ILE A 111 -5.38 -0.35 6.68
CA ILE A 111 -5.34 -0.26 8.15
C ILE A 111 -4.53 -1.41 8.73
N ARG A 112 -4.67 -2.60 8.16
CA ARG A 112 -3.91 -3.81 8.52
C ARG A 112 -2.72 -4.00 7.58
N PRO A 113 -1.74 -4.87 7.89
CA PRO A 113 -0.59 -5.13 7.02
C PRO A 113 -0.95 -5.98 5.79
N GLN A 114 -2.16 -5.85 5.25
CA GLN A 114 -2.59 -6.63 4.08
C GLN A 114 -1.92 -6.14 2.80
N LEU A 115 -1.64 -4.85 2.70
CA LEU A 115 -0.80 -4.26 1.66
C LEU A 115 0.50 -3.79 2.32
N VAL A 116 1.66 -4.06 1.75
CA VAL A 116 2.96 -3.64 2.28
C VAL A 116 3.91 -3.23 1.15
N ALA A 117 4.71 -2.18 1.37
CA ALA A 117 5.81 -1.82 0.47
C ALA A 117 7.00 -2.76 0.69
N VAL A 118 7.42 -3.45 -0.36
CA VAL A 118 8.54 -4.42 -0.36
C VAL A 118 9.49 -4.09 -1.50
N THR A 119 10.78 -4.38 -1.32
CA THR A 119 11.79 -4.23 -2.37
C THR A 119 11.46 -5.11 -3.59
N ASP A 120 11.66 -4.57 -4.78
CA ASP A 120 11.39 -5.26 -6.05
C ASP A 120 12.15 -6.59 -6.21
N ASP A 121 13.42 -6.64 -5.77
CA ASP A 121 14.27 -7.84 -5.83
C ASP A 121 13.75 -8.99 -4.95
N TYR A 122 12.86 -8.71 -3.98
CA TYR A 122 12.26 -9.78 -3.19
C TYR A 122 11.38 -10.69 -4.05
N ARG A 123 10.68 -10.16 -5.07
CA ARG A 123 9.88 -10.99 -5.99
C ARG A 123 10.77 -11.93 -6.79
N CYS A 124 11.96 -11.46 -7.19
CA CYS A 124 12.98 -12.24 -7.86
C CYS A 124 13.53 -13.34 -6.96
N THR A 125 13.87 -12.99 -5.72
CA THR A 125 14.34 -13.92 -4.69
C THR A 125 13.30 -15.01 -4.43
N TYR A 126 12.03 -14.63 -4.24
CA TYR A 126 10.93 -15.56 -4.02
C TYR A 126 10.71 -16.51 -5.21
N ALA A 127 10.66 -15.98 -6.44
CA ALA A 127 10.47 -16.79 -7.64
C ALA A 127 11.63 -17.78 -7.86
N ARG A 128 12.88 -17.36 -7.62
CA ARG A 128 14.06 -18.24 -7.69
C ARG A 128 13.97 -19.36 -6.63
N ALA A 129 13.63 -19.01 -5.39
CA ALA A 129 13.48 -19.99 -4.30
C ALA A 129 12.36 -21.00 -4.59
N TRP A 130 11.21 -20.55 -5.10
CA TRP A 130 10.10 -21.42 -5.50
C TRP A 130 10.55 -22.48 -6.52
N VAL A 131 11.25 -22.05 -7.57
CA VAL A 131 11.79 -22.95 -8.60
C VAL A 131 12.77 -23.95 -7.99
N GLN A 132 13.65 -23.50 -7.09
CA GLN A 132 14.61 -24.38 -6.41
C GLN A 132 13.91 -25.45 -5.56
N VAL A 133 12.92 -25.07 -4.74
CA VAL A 133 12.15 -26.01 -3.90
C VAL A 133 11.42 -27.03 -4.75
N LYS A 134 10.71 -26.60 -5.79
CA LYS A 134 9.99 -27.51 -6.68
C LYS A 134 10.92 -28.47 -7.40
N ARG A 135 12.08 -27.99 -7.85
CA ARG A 135 13.11 -28.85 -8.45
C ARG A 135 13.66 -29.86 -7.46
N HIS A 136 13.95 -29.45 -6.22
CA HIS A 136 14.49 -30.33 -5.18
C HIS A 136 13.52 -31.49 -4.85
N TYR A 137 12.23 -31.19 -4.70
CA TYR A 137 11.21 -32.19 -4.38
C TYR A 137 10.55 -32.84 -5.61
N ASN A 138 11.06 -32.58 -6.82
CA ASN A 138 10.50 -33.07 -8.09
C ASN A 138 8.99 -32.80 -8.24
N LEU A 139 8.53 -31.62 -7.81
CA LEU A 139 7.15 -31.18 -7.92
C LEU A 139 6.85 -30.65 -9.32
N SER A 140 5.63 -30.87 -9.80
CA SER A 140 5.20 -30.35 -11.10
C SER A 140 5.02 -28.82 -11.08
N VAL A 141 5.26 -28.24 -12.25
CA VAL A 141 4.96 -26.84 -12.60
C VAL A 141 4.06 -26.90 -13.83
N ASP A 142 2.82 -26.45 -13.71
CA ASP A 142 1.91 -26.40 -14.85
C ASP A 142 2.26 -25.24 -15.80
N SER A 143 1.59 -25.17 -16.95
CA SER A 143 1.88 -24.16 -17.97
C SER A 143 1.59 -22.73 -17.49
N ALA A 144 0.56 -22.54 -16.66
CA ALA A 144 0.20 -21.22 -16.14
C ALA A 144 1.21 -20.75 -15.09
N GLU A 145 1.63 -21.64 -14.19
CA GLU A 145 2.66 -21.37 -13.20
C GLU A 145 4.00 -21.08 -13.86
N LYS A 146 4.39 -21.87 -14.88
CA LYS A 146 5.62 -21.62 -15.64
C LYS A 146 5.59 -20.25 -16.31
N ALA A 147 4.48 -19.89 -16.95
CA ALA A 147 4.34 -18.58 -17.59
C ALA A 147 4.47 -17.44 -16.57
N ALA A 148 3.85 -17.57 -15.39
CA ALA A 148 3.95 -16.59 -14.31
C ALA A 148 5.39 -16.46 -13.78
N LEU A 149 6.05 -17.58 -13.48
CA LEU A 149 7.44 -17.59 -13.00
C LEU A 149 8.41 -17.00 -14.03
N THR A 150 8.26 -17.35 -15.32
CA THR A 150 9.07 -16.76 -16.39
C THR A 150 8.83 -15.26 -16.52
N SER A 151 7.58 -14.80 -16.43
CA SER A 151 7.28 -13.37 -16.48
C SER A 151 7.93 -12.60 -15.32
N ILE A 152 7.94 -13.16 -14.10
CA ILE A 152 8.60 -12.52 -12.96
C ILE A 152 10.11 -12.49 -13.18
N LEU A 153 10.71 -13.64 -13.54
CA LEU A 153 12.15 -13.79 -13.66
C LEU A 153 12.76 -13.01 -14.83
N ASN A 154 11.99 -12.67 -15.87
CA ASN A 154 12.44 -11.79 -16.96
C ASN A 154 12.46 -10.29 -16.59
N GLY A 155 11.74 -9.92 -15.52
CA GLY A 155 11.78 -8.58 -14.93
C GLY A 155 12.85 -8.44 -13.85
N CYS A 156 13.56 -9.52 -13.57
CA CYS A 156 14.81 -9.58 -12.84
C CYS A 156 15.99 -9.56 -13.85
#